data_AF-A0A969FP01-F1
#
_entry.id   AF-A0A969FP01-F1
#
_cell.length_a   1.000
_cell.length_b   1.000
_cell.length_c   1.000
_cell.angle_alpha   90.00
_cell.angle_beta   90.00
_cell.angle_gamma   90.00
#
_symmetry.space_group_name_H-M   'P 1'
#
loop_
_entity.id
_entity.type
_entity.pdbx_description
1 polymer ?
#
loop_
_entity_poly.entity_id
_entity_poly.type
_entity_poly.pdbx_seq_one_letter_code
_entity_poly.pdbx_strand_id
1 'polypeptide(L)'
;MTRNNQIHLDYAQDARSAARALVEEGLDRALAQVSARGNAIVAVNPLGRERTGYVRVALDPAVYASVFRVVDRVTGVEVVAQRFDATSEILFRASAIPAYGYRVFDLVPGAPEAVPLGQLEVTSTTLENDFYRVVLDTATGSVASIVRKATGDELVTGDRPTDSTSSRRSGISRWARRLPSCHRRVRRSP
;
A
#
# COMPACT_ATOMS: atom_id res chain seq x y z
N MET A 1 21.65 24.48 -17.48
CA MET A 1 20.29 23.88 -17.41
C MET A 1 19.98 23.20 -16.07
N THR A 2 20.97 22.69 -15.32
CA THR A 2 20.78 21.96 -14.05
C THR A 2 20.22 22.82 -12.89
N ARG A 3 20.65 24.08 -12.78
CA ARG A 3 20.23 24.99 -11.69
C ARG A 3 18.72 25.29 -11.68
N ASN A 4 18.10 25.45 -12.85
CA ASN A 4 16.66 25.72 -12.96
C ASN A 4 15.84 24.49 -12.55
N ASN A 5 16.24 23.29 -12.97
CA ASN A 5 15.56 22.05 -12.60
C ASN A 5 15.63 21.77 -11.10
N GLN A 6 16.76 22.11 -10.47
CA GLN A 6 16.93 21.99 -9.03
C GLN A 6 16.00 22.94 -8.27
N ILE A 7 15.92 24.20 -8.68
CA ILE A 7 14.98 25.17 -8.11
C ILE A 7 13.52 24.71 -8.24
N HIS A 8 13.11 24.19 -9.41
CA HIS A 8 11.75 23.65 -9.59
C HIS A 8 11.47 22.41 -8.74
N LEU A 9 12.47 21.56 -8.56
CA LEU A 9 12.38 20.40 -7.68
C LEU A 9 12.19 20.85 -6.22
N ASP A 10 12.99 21.82 -5.77
CA ASP A 10 12.93 22.34 -4.40
C ASP A 10 11.55 22.94 -4.12
N TYR A 11 11.02 23.80 -5.01
CA TYR A 11 9.66 24.33 -4.86
C TYR A 11 8.59 23.23 -4.82
N ALA A 12 8.72 22.20 -5.65
CA ALA A 12 7.78 21.08 -5.65
C ALA A 12 7.86 20.25 -4.35
N GLN A 13 9.06 20.08 -3.79
CA GLN A 13 9.30 19.38 -2.53
C GLN A 13 8.77 20.19 -1.34
N ASP A 14 9.01 21.50 -1.32
CA ASP A 14 8.52 22.40 -0.29
C ASP A 14 7.00 22.44 -0.27
N ALA A 15 6.38 22.64 -1.44
CA ALA A 15 4.93 22.64 -1.57
C ALA A 15 4.32 21.30 -1.12
N ARG A 16 4.93 20.16 -1.47
CA ARG A 16 4.48 18.84 -1.03
C ARG A 16 4.61 18.68 0.48
N SER A 17 5.71 19.12 1.07
CA SER A 17 6.00 18.97 2.50
C SER A 17 5.05 19.83 3.33
N ALA A 18 4.83 21.09 2.93
CA ALA A 18 3.88 22.00 3.57
C ALA A 18 2.44 21.47 3.49
N ALA A 19 2.00 21.04 2.29
CA ALA A 19 0.66 20.46 2.13
C ALA A 19 0.47 19.20 2.98
N ARG A 20 1.50 18.35 3.05
CA ARG A 20 1.45 17.12 3.85
C ARG A 20 1.35 17.42 5.35
N ALA A 21 2.15 18.36 5.86
CA ALA A 21 2.09 18.77 7.26
C ALA A 21 0.68 19.28 7.63
N LEU A 22 0.09 20.14 6.81
CA LEU A 22 -1.28 20.64 7.03
C LEU A 22 -2.32 19.53 7.06
N VAL A 23 -2.20 18.54 6.17
CA VAL A 23 -3.11 17.38 6.14
C VAL A 23 -2.93 16.52 7.39
N GLU A 24 -1.70 16.24 7.79
CA GLU A 24 -1.39 15.42 8.98
C GLU A 24 -1.94 16.11 10.25
N GLU A 25 -1.63 17.39 10.46
CA GLU A 25 -2.15 18.12 11.61
C GLU A 25 -3.68 18.27 11.60
N GLY A 26 -4.28 18.48 10.42
CA GLY A 26 -5.73 18.54 10.29
C GLY A 26 -6.39 17.22 10.63
N LEU A 27 -5.79 16.12 10.18
CA LEU A 27 -6.26 14.76 10.46
C LEU A 27 -6.12 14.43 11.94
N ASP A 28 -5.00 14.77 12.59
CA ASP A 28 -4.79 14.55 14.02
C ASP A 28 -5.86 15.26 14.85
N ARG A 29 -6.16 16.53 14.53
CA ARG A 29 -7.22 17.30 15.21
C ARG A 29 -8.60 16.69 14.97
N ALA A 30 -8.90 16.24 13.76
CA ALA A 30 -10.19 15.61 13.45
C ALA A 30 -10.35 14.26 14.15
N LEU A 31 -9.28 13.46 14.19
CA LEU A 31 -9.27 12.12 14.79
C LEU A 31 -9.23 12.15 16.31
N ALA A 32 -8.79 13.24 16.94
CA ALA A 32 -8.84 13.40 18.40
C ALA A 32 -10.26 13.26 18.98
N GLN A 33 -11.31 13.48 18.17
CA GLN A 33 -12.71 13.30 18.57
C GLN A 33 -13.23 11.88 18.35
N VAL A 34 -12.48 11.03 17.65
CA VAL A 34 -12.85 9.64 17.41
C VAL A 34 -12.49 8.84 18.66
N SER A 35 -13.50 8.36 19.38
CA SER A 35 -13.28 7.52 20.56
C SER A 35 -12.56 6.24 20.15
N ALA A 36 -11.28 6.10 20.47
CA ALA A 36 -10.55 4.84 20.34
C ALA A 36 -10.47 4.16 21.71
N ARG A 37 -10.88 2.88 21.80
CA ARG A 37 -10.60 2.06 22.98
C ARG A 37 -9.27 1.37 22.77
N GLY A 38 -8.28 1.69 23.60
CA GLY A 38 -6.94 1.11 23.49
C GLY A 38 -6.21 1.49 22.19
N ASN A 39 -5.34 0.61 21.71
CA ASN A 39 -4.57 0.84 20.49
C ASN A 39 -5.46 0.58 19.26
N ALA A 40 -5.66 1.61 18.44
CA ALA A 40 -6.47 1.49 17.22
C ALA A 40 -5.84 2.25 16.05
N ILE A 41 -6.21 1.82 14.84
CA ILE A 41 -5.75 2.39 13.59
C ILE A 41 -6.97 2.93 12.85
N VAL A 42 -6.91 4.19 12.44
CA VAL A 42 -7.99 4.81 11.66
C VAL A 42 -7.56 4.90 10.20
N ALA A 43 -8.31 4.23 9.34
CA ALA A 43 -8.14 4.33 7.89
C ALA A 43 -9.11 5.36 7.32
N VAL A 44 -8.60 6.45 6.77
CA VAL A 44 -9.41 7.55 6.23
C VAL A 44 -9.43 7.49 4.71
N ASN A 45 -10.62 7.65 4.13
CA ASN A 45 -10.83 7.75 2.69
C ASN A 45 -11.22 9.19 2.31
N PRO A 46 -10.29 10.01 1.80
CA PRO A 46 -10.58 11.39 1.40
C PRO A 46 -11.28 11.48 0.02
N LEU A 47 -11.63 10.35 -0.61
CA LEU A 47 -12.23 10.34 -1.94
C LEU A 47 -13.75 10.37 -1.86
N GLY A 48 -14.39 10.99 -2.85
CA GLY A 48 -15.85 11.01 -3.01
C GLY A 48 -16.48 9.70 -3.50
N ARG A 49 -15.78 8.57 -3.33
CA ARG A 49 -16.30 7.23 -3.64
C ARG A 49 -15.76 6.23 -2.62
N GLU A 50 -16.51 5.15 -2.42
CA GLU A 50 -16.05 4.02 -1.61
C GLU A 50 -14.73 3.46 -2.17
N ARG A 51 -13.84 3.07 -1.26
CA ARG A 51 -12.55 2.48 -1.62
C ARG A 51 -12.16 1.33 -0.70
N THR A 52 -11.60 0.30 -1.32
CA THR A 52 -10.79 -0.73 -0.65
C THR A 52 -9.31 -0.45 -0.91
N GLY A 53 -8.47 -0.61 0.10
CA GLY A 53 -7.03 -0.36 -0.01
C GLY A 53 -6.22 -1.07 1.06
N TYR A 54 -4.89 -1.00 0.91
CA TYR A 54 -3.98 -1.52 1.91
C TYR A 54 -3.53 -0.40 2.85
N VAL A 55 -3.59 -0.67 4.15
CA VAL A 55 -3.12 0.21 5.20
C VAL A 55 -1.76 -0.31 5.66
N ARG A 56 -0.73 0.51 5.51
CA ARG A 56 0.62 0.24 6.00
C ARG A 56 0.95 1.27 7.07
N VAL A 57 1.12 0.81 8.30
CA VAL A 57 1.33 1.71 9.45
C VAL A 57 2.40 1.15 10.36
N ALA A 58 3.24 2.05 10.85
CA ALA A 58 4.21 1.74 11.88
C ALA A 58 3.57 1.88 13.24
N LEU A 59 3.78 0.88 14.07
CA LEU A 59 3.30 0.86 15.43
C LEU A 59 4.42 1.30 16.37
N ASP A 60 4.01 1.75 17.56
CA ASP A 60 4.94 1.86 18.66
C ASP A 60 5.64 0.50 18.88
N PRO A 61 6.97 0.45 19.08
CA PRO A 61 7.69 -0.81 19.24
C PRO A 61 7.16 -1.71 20.35
N ALA A 62 6.65 -1.17 21.46
CA ALA A 62 6.09 -1.95 22.55
C ALA A 62 4.74 -2.58 22.15
N VAL A 63 3.90 -1.82 21.45
CA VAL A 63 2.64 -2.34 20.89
C VAL A 63 2.92 -3.40 19.83
N TYR A 64 3.90 -3.15 18.94
CA TYR A 64 4.31 -4.10 17.93
C TYR A 64 4.80 -5.41 18.57
N ALA A 65 5.65 -5.36 19.59
CA ALA A 65 6.18 -6.56 20.24
C ALA A 65 5.12 -7.42 20.94
N SER A 66 3.93 -6.87 21.22
CA SER A 66 2.83 -7.62 21.81
C SER A 66 2.18 -8.61 20.82
N VAL A 67 1.43 -9.57 21.37
CA VAL A 67 0.61 -10.50 20.61
C VAL A 67 -0.80 -9.92 20.50
N PHE A 68 -1.19 -9.54 19.29
CA PHE A 68 -2.48 -8.95 18.99
C PHE A 68 -3.03 -9.44 17.66
N ARG A 69 -4.35 -9.29 17.51
CA ARG A 69 -5.08 -9.42 16.25
C ARG A 69 -5.68 -8.07 15.85
N VAL A 70 -5.87 -7.86 14.55
CA VAL A 70 -6.46 -6.63 14.00
C VAL A 70 -7.93 -6.89 13.73
N VAL A 71 -8.83 -6.13 14.33
CA VAL A 71 -10.28 -6.34 14.20
C VAL A 71 -10.95 -5.08 13.66
N ASP A 72 -11.78 -5.21 12.61
CA ASP A 72 -12.63 -4.09 12.18
C ASP A 72 -13.68 -3.84 13.26
N ARG A 73 -13.67 -2.63 13.84
CA ARG A 73 -14.52 -2.29 14.98
C ARG A 73 -16.01 -2.39 14.66
N VAL A 74 -16.40 -2.10 13.42
CA VAL A 74 -17.81 -2.06 13.04
C VAL A 74 -18.33 -3.47 12.80
N THR A 75 -17.55 -4.31 12.11
CA THR A 75 -18.00 -5.67 11.76
C THR A 75 -17.65 -6.72 12.82
N GLY A 76 -16.67 -6.43 13.69
CA GLY A 76 -16.11 -7.38 14.64
C GLY A 76 -15.25 -8.47 13.98
N VAL A 77 -15.02 -8.38 12.67
CA VAL A 77 -14.27 -9.39 11.91
C VAL A 77 -12.78 -9.13 12.01
N GLU A 78 -12.02 -10.18 12.29
CA GLU A 78 -10.55 -10.13 12.25
C GLU A 78 -10.04 -9.99 10.82
N VAL A 79 -9.09 -9.08 10.64
CA VAL A 79 -8.41 -8.84 9.36
C VAL A 79 -7.00 -9.41 9.43
N VAL A 80 -6.66 -10.20 8.41
CA VAL A 80 -5.30 -10.73 8.24
C VAL A 80 -4.32 -9.57 8.09
N ALA A 81 -3.32 -9.52 8.96
CA ALA A 81 -2.28 -8.51 8.97
C ALA A 81 -0.90 -9.14 8.79
N GLN A 82 -0.14 -8.63 7.82
CA GLN A 82 1.27 -8.96 7.63
C GLN A 82 2.14 -8.06 8.51
N ARG A 83 3.16 -8.65 9.14
CA ARG A 83 4.11 -7.97 10.03
C ARG A 83 5.47 -7.77 9.33
N PHE A 84 6.11 -6.62 9.56
CA PHE A 84 7.44 -6.26 9.03
C PHE A 84 8.39 -5.92 10.18
N ASP A 85 9.10 -6.94 10.68
CA ASP A 85 9.87 -6.86 11.93
C ASP A 85 10.99 -5.82 11.90
N ALA A 86 11.70 -5.70 10.76
CA ALA A 86 12.78 -4.74 10.60
C ALA A 86 12.37 -3.28 10.86
N THR A 87 11.06 -2.99 10.83
CA THR A 87 10.56 -1.62 10.93
C THR A 87 9.31 -1.45 11.78
N SER A 88 8.92 -2.49 12.53
CA SER A 88 7.74 -2.48 13.41
C SER A 88 6.46 -2.03 12.70
N GLU A 89 6.26 -2.51 11.48
CA GLU A 89 5.09 -2.17 10.67
C GLU A 89 4.13 -3.31 10.47
N ILE A 90 2.86 -2.96 10.31
CA ILE A 90 1.85 -3.88 9.84
C ILE A 90 1.24 -3.43 8.51
N LEU A 91 0.79 -4.39 7.72
CA LEU A 91 0.07 -4.21 6.47
C LEU A 91 -1.19 -5.07 6.49
N PHE A 92 -2.35 -4.46 6.27
CA PHE A 92 -3.60 -5.19 6.16
C PHE A 92 -4.52 -4.53 5.13
N ARG A 93 -5.53 -5.28 4.67
CA ARG A 93 -6.50 -4.80 3.69
C ARG A 93 -7.70 -4.18 4.40
N ALA A 94 -7.89 -2.87 4.26
CA ALA A 94 -9.08 -2.17 4.70
C ALA A 94 -10.11 -2.13 3.57
N SER A 95 -11.22 -2.86 3.75
CA SER A 95 -12.27 -3.02 2.72
C SER A 95 -13.43 -2.05 2.93
N ALA A 96 -14.05 -1.61 1.83
CA ALA A 96 -15.28 -0.82 1.82
C ALA A 96 -15.26 0.39 2.78
N ILE A 97 -14.21 1.23 2.69
CA ILE A 97 -14.17 2.50 3.43
C ILE A 97 -15.09 3.50 2.71
N PRO A 98 -16.10 4.08 3.38
CA PRO A 98 -17.06 5.00 2.76
C PRO A 98 -16.41 6.23 2.12
N ALA A 99 -17.12 6.87 1.19
CA ALA A 99 -16.72 8.14 0.60
C ALA A 99 -16.59 9.24 1.67
N TYR A 100 -15.49 10.00 1.66
CA TYR A 100 -15.17 11.00 2.69
C TYR A 100 -15.25 10.48 4.13
N GLY A 101 -15.14 9.17 4.33
CA GLY A 101 -15.36 8.50 5.60
C GLY A 101 -14.09 7.86 6.15
N TYR A 102 -14.27 7.12 7.24
CA TYR A 102 -13.19 6.37 7.86
C TYR A 102 -13.69 5.03 8.39
N ARG A 103 -12.75 4.12 8.67
CA ARG A 103 -12.97 2.89 9.44
C ARG A 103 -11.92 2.78 10.54
N VAL A 104 -12.32 2.19 11.66
CA VAL A 104 -11.44 1.98 12.81
C VAL A 104 -11.14 0.50 12.95
N PHE A 105 -9.86 0.17 13.11
CA PHE A 105 -9.36 -1.17 13.31
C PHE A 105 -8.69 -1.25 14.67
N ASP A 106 -9.20 -2.11 15.54
CA ASP A 106 -8.71 -2.28 16.91
C ASP A 106 -7.59 -3.32 16.96
N LEU A 107 -6.54 -3.01 17.71
CA LEU A 107 -5.48 -3.96 18.04
C LEU A 107 -5.86 -4.65 19.35
N VAL A 108 -6.44 -5.85 19.24
CA VAL A 108 -6.98 -6.60 20.38
C VAL A 108 -5.95 -7.64 20.84
N PRO A 109 -5.62 -7.72 22.15
CA PRO A 109 -4.72 -8.74 22.66
C PRO A 109 -5.18 -10.17 22.32
N GLY A 110 -4.25 -11.01 21.89
CA GLY A 110 -4.50 -12.41 21.52
C GLY A 110 -3.85 -12.78 20.20
N ALA A 111 -3.63 -14.08 20.00
CA ALA A 111 -3.06 -14.59 18.76
C ALA A 111 -4.01 -14.34 17.57
N PRO A 112 -3.49 -14.03 16.37
CA PRO A 112 -4.30 -13.97 15.16
C PRO A 112 -4.92 -15.33 14.85
N GLU A 113 -6.23 -15.36 14.58
CA GLU A 113 -6.96 -16.56 14.16
C GLU A 113 -7.32 -16.51 12.67
N ALA A 114 -7.32 -15.32 12.06
CA ALA A 114 -7.67 -15.15 10.67
C ALA A 114 -6.59 -15.75 9.74
N VAL A 115 -7.03 -16.62 8.83
CA VAL A 115 -6.16 -17.26 7.83
C VAL A 115 -6.16 -16.43 6.54
N PRO A 116 -4.98 -16.17 5.92
CA PRO A 116 -4.89 -15.55 4.61
C PRO A 116 -5.73 -16.29 3.58
N LEU A 117 -6.50 -15.55 2.78
CA LEU A 117 -7.22 -16.09 1.64
C LEU A 117 -6.30 -16.12 0.41
N GLY A 118 -6.25 -17.28 -0.26
CA GLY A 118 -5.49 -17.50 -1.49
C GLY A 118 -4.17 -18.24 -1.27
N GLN A 119 -3.71 -18.92 -2.32
CA GLN A 119 -2.42 -19.61 -2.32
C GLN A 119 -1.35 -18.67 -2.86
N LEU A 120 -0.20 -18.60 -2.19
CA LEU A 120 1.01 -17.95 -2.70
C LEU A 120 2.17 -18.92 -2.54
N GLU A 121 2.64 -19.44 -3.66
CA GLU A 121 3.81 -20.30 -3.72
C GLU A 121 5.00 -19.47 -4.19
N VAL A 122 6.09 -19.52 -3.42
CA VAL A 122 7.31 -18.78 -3.71
C VAL A 122 8.46 -19.77 -3.76
N THR A 123 9.16 -19.79 -4.89
CA THR A 123 10.44 -20.47 -5.07
C THR A 123 11.55 -19.44 -5.23
N SER A 124 12.78 -19.88 -5.45
CA SER A 124 13.91 -18.97 -5.72
C SER A 124 13.73 -18.13 -6.98
N THR A 125 12.90 -18.58 -7.93
CA THR A 125 12.76 -17.94 -9.26
C THR A 125 11.31 -17.69 -9.65
N THR A 126 10.34 -18.16 -8.87
CA THR A 126 8.92 -18.11 -9.25
C THR A 126 8.06 -17.61 -8.10
N LEU A 127 7.10 -16.76 -8.42
CA LEU A 127 6.02 -16.36 -7.52
C LEU A 127 4.70 -16.69 -8.21
N GLU A 128 3.89 -17.56 -7.60
CA GLU A 128 2.62 -17.98 -8.17
C GLU A 128 1.48 -17.81 -7.16
N ASN A 129 0.37 -17.24 -7.61
CA ASN A 129 -0.87 -17.18 -6.85
C ASN A 129 -2.09 -17.61 -7.69
N ASP A 130 -3.29 -17.36 -7.19
CA ASP A 130 -4.55 -17.71 -7.89
C ASP A 130 -4.71 -17.01 -9.25
N PHE A 131 -4.04 -15.87 -9.45
CA PHE A 131 -4.24 -14.99 -10.62
C PHE A 131 -3.06 -14.98 -11.59
N TYR A 132 -1.83 -15.05 -11.08
CA TYR A 132 -0.62 -14.83 -11.85
C TYR A 132 0.48 -15.82 -11.50
N ARG A 133 1.31 -16.13 -12.49
CA ARG A 133 2.61 -16.77 -12.32
C ARG A 133 3.69 -15.82 -12.83
N VAL A 134 4.64 -15.49 -11.98
CA VAL A 134 5.76 -14.59 -12.27
C VAL A 134 7.05 -15.39 -12.19
N VAL A 135 7.87 -15.32 -13.24
CA VAL A 135 9.19 -15.96 -13.31
C VAL A 135 10.27 -14.88 -13.37
N LEU A 136 11.32 -15.06 -12.59
CA LEU A 136 12.50 -14.20 -12.53
C LEU A 136 13.65 -14.85 -13.28
N ASP A 137 14.37 -14.04 -14.06
CA ASP A 137 15.65 -14.41 -14.65
C ASP A 137 16.74 -14.38 -13.55
N THR A 138 17.41 -15.50 -13.33
CA THR A 138 18.47 -15.64 -12.33
C THR A 138 19.75 -14.90 -12.69
N ALA A 139 19.99 -14.63 -13.98
CA ALA A 139 21.20 -13.94 -14.44
C ALA A 139 21.09 -12.42 -14.23
N THR A 140 19.92 -11.84 -14.53
CA THR A 140 19.73 -10.38 -14.47
C THR A 140 18.91 -9.91 -13.27
N GLY A 141 18.17 -10.80 -12.61
CA GLY A 141 17.17 -10.45 -11.61
C GLY A 141 15.90 -9.82 -12.19
N SER A 142 15.80 -9.75 -13.53
CA SER A 142 14.64 -9.16 -14.21
C SER A 142 13.44 -10.10 -14.18
N VAL A 143 12.24 -9.55 -14.37
CA VAL A 143 11.05 -10.36 -14.59
C VAL A 143 11.11 -10.97 -15.99
N ALA A 144 11.31 -12.28 -16.07
CA ALA A 144 11.38 -13.03 -17.32
C ALA A 144 10.00 -13.29 -17.91
N SER A 145 9.00 -13.57 -17.07
CA SER A 145 7.63 -13.84 -17.52
C SER A 145 6.59 -13.44 -16.48
N ILE A 146 5.45 -12.94 -16.96
CA ILE A 146 4.23 -12.77 -16.17
C ILE A 146 3.07 -13.39 -16.94
N VAL A 147 2.53 -14.50 -16.44
CA VAL A 147 1.38 -15.19 -17.03
C VAL A 147 0.12 -14.93 -16.21
N ARG A 148 -0.96 -14.51 -16.86
CA ARG A 148 -2.30 -14.41 -16.25
C ARG A 148 -3.00 -15.76 -16.34
N LYS A 149 -3.29 -16.41 -15.21
CA LYS A 149 -3.87 -17.76 -15.17
C LYS A 149 -5.28 -17.83 -15.75
N ALA A 150 -6.08 -16.78 -15.58
CA ALA A 150 -7.46 -16.75 -16.05
C ALA A 150 -7.59 -16.84 -17.59
N THR A 151 -6.64 -16.28 -18.34
CA THR A 151 -6.68 -16.25 -19.81
C THR A 151 -5.55 -17.06 -20.45
N GLY A 152 -4.50 -17.37 -19.70
CA GLY A 152 -3.26 -17.94 -20.22
C GLY A 152 -2.34 -16.91 -20.89
N ASP A 153 -2.72 -15.62 -20.91
CA ASP A 153 -1.94 -14.60 -21.60
C ASP A 153 -0.60 -14.34 -20.92
N GLU A 154 0.46 -14.32 -21.72
CA GLU A 154 1.76 -13.84 -21.29
C GLU A 154 1.85 -12.32 -21.48
N LEU A 155 1.97 -11.61 -20.35
CA LEU A 155 1.99 -10.14 -20.30
C LEU A 155 3.39 -9.57 -20.48
N VAL A 156 4.42 -10.35 -20.12
CA VAL A 156 5.84 -9.99 -20.23
C VAL A 156 6.57 -11.21 -20.75
N THR A 157 7.42 -11.01 -21.76
CA THR A 157 8.33 -12.02 -22.29
C THR A 157 9.74 -11.43 -22.28
N GLY A 158 10.70 -12.12 -21.66
CA GLY A 158 12.06 -11.63 -21.41
C GLY A 158 12.87 -11.20 -22.65
N ASP A 159 12.45 -11.62 -23.84
CA ASP A 159 13.12 -11.33 -25.12
C ASP A 159 12.71 -10.00 -25.78
N ARG A 160 11.89 -9.18 -25.13
CA ARG A 160 11.62 -7.84 -25.62
C ARG A 160 12.56 -6.84 -24.94
N PRO A 161 13.58 -6.29 -25.64
CA PRO A 161 14.09 -5.00 -25.25
C PRO A 161 12.88 -4.09 -25.10
N THR A 162 12.80 -3.34 -24.00
CA THR A 162 11.79 -2.30 -23.85
C THR A 162 12.08 -1.23 -24.89
N ASP A 163 11.69 -1.47 -26.14
CA ASP A 163 11.64 -0.46 -27.17
C ASP A 163 10.50 0.47 -26.79
N SER A 164 10.88 1.57 -26.15
CA SER A 164 10.02 2.72 -25.90
C SER A 164 9.69 3.44 -27.22
N THR A 165 9.37 2.73 -28.30
CA THR A 165 9.11 3.34 -29.60
C THR A 165 8.35 2.46 -30.60
N SER A 166 7.37 1.65 -30.17
CA SER A 166 6.35 1.17 -31.13
C SER A 166 5.09 2.03 -31.06
N SER A 167 5.06 3.04 -31.92
CA SER A 167 3.85 3.78 -32.24
C SER A 167 2.81 2.85 -32.85
N ARG A 168 1.88 2.32 -32.05
CA ARG A 168 0.55 2.00 -32.57
C ARG A 168 -0.24 3.31 -32.64
N ARG A 169 -0.12 4.01 -33.77
CA ARG A 169 -1.12 5.00 -34.17
C ARG A 169 -2.41 4.24 -34.47
N SER A 170 -3.35 4.25 -33.55
CA SER A 170 -4.78 4.37 -33.84
C SER A 170 -5.55 4.65 -32.55
N GLY A 171 -6.18 5.82 -32.46
CA GLY A 171 -7.21 6.13 -31.46
C GLY A 171 -6.76 6.77 -30.15
N ILE A 172 -6.25 8.00 -30.19
CA ILE A 172 -6.11 8.84 -28.98
C ILE A 172 -7.51 9.28 -28.53
N SER A 173 -7.95 8.81 -27.36
CA SER A 173 -8.80 9.60 -26.46
C SER A 173 -8.27 9.52 -25.03
N ARG A 174 -7.38 10.47 -24.73
CA ARG A 174 -7.37 11.33 -23.53
C ARG A 174 -7.81 10.65 -22.21
N TRP A 175 -6.88 10.40 -21.28
CA TRP A 175 -6.96 10.79 -19.85
C TRP A 175 -5.63 10.49 -19.15
N ALA A 176 -4.93 11.56 -18.81
CA ALA A 176 -3.80 11.54 -17.88
C ALA A 176 -4.33 11.54 -16.44
N ARG A 177 -3.68 10.77 -15.55
CA ARG A 177 -3.41 11.22 -14.17
C ARG A 177 -2.37 10.34 -13.49
N ARG A 178 -1.33 11.02 -13.01
CA ARG A 178 -0.17 10.56 -12.27
C ARG A 178 -0.59 9.99 -10.91
N LEU A 179 0.01 8.87 -10.50
CA LEU A 179 0.03 8.39 -9.12
C LEU A 179 1.38 8.78 -8.49
N PRO A 180 1.41 9.45 -7.33
CA PRO A 180 2.62 9.50 -6.50
C PRO A 180 2.66 8.30 -5.54
N SER A 181 3.82 7.68 -5.46
CA SER A 181 4.20 6.63 -4.52
C SER A 181 4.22 7.10 -3.06
N CYS A 182 3.80 6.21 -2.17
CA CYS A 182 3.84 6.38 -0.71
C CYS A 182 5.14 5.79 -0.13
N HIS A 183 5.93 6.61 0.56
CA HIS A 183 6.96 6.16 1.51
C HIS A 183 6.86 6.98 2.82
N ARG A 184 6.26 6.35 3.85
CA ARG A 184 6.86 5.85 5.12
C ARG A 184 8.02 6.61 5.78
N ARG A 185 7.81 7.02 7.05
CA ARG A 185 8.71 6.72 8.19
C ARG A 185 8.13 7.13 9.55
N VAL A 186 8.63 6.43 10.57
CA VAL A 186 8.29 6.43 12.00
C VAL A 186 9.11 7.47 12.75
N ARG A 187 8.53 8.13 13.77
CA ARG A 187 9.27 8.79 14.85
C ARG A 187 8.89 8.20 16.20
N ARG A 188 9.91 7.87 16.99
CA ARG A 188 9.87 7.65 18.45
C ARG A 188 9.93 9.00 19.16
N SER A 189 9.35 9.08 20.36
CA SER A 189 9.78 9.90 21.51
C SER A 189 8.82 9.69 22.70
N PRO A 190 9.20 9.97 23.95
CA PRO A 190 10.53 10.13 24.54
C PRO A 190 11.03 8.84 25.24
#